data_AF-A0A7V5UKG8-F1
#
_entry.id   AF-A0A7V5UKG8-F1
#
_cell.length_a   1.000
_cell.length_b   1.000
_cell.length_c   1.000
_cell.angle_alpha   90.00
_cell.angle_beta   90.00
_cell.angle_gamma   90.00
#
_symmetry.space_group_name_H-M   'P 1'
#
loop_
_entity.id
_entity.type
_entity.pdbx_description
1 polymer ?
#
loop_
_entity_poly.entity_id
_entity_poly.type
_entity_poly.pdbx_seq_one_letter_code
_entity_poly.pdbx_strand_id
1 'polypeptide(L)'
;MVRIRTKRHDDGRIELIRVLTAEDSWSAEDPLAYEASIVWLVDIESLPFVRESMARGVKSRTAKLRASGVGQMVGYAKLTDDAPVDPQTHGFTRRFFYLKEKDLSGERIPKRAVDPRSILPGVPGRKLRPE
;
A
#
# COMPACT_ATOMS: atom_id res chain seq x y z
N MET A 1 2.85 -7.51 -17.60
CA MET A 1 3.36 -6.21 -17.08
C MET A 1 2.16 -5.41 -16.60
N VAL A 2 2.14 -4.99 -15.33
CA VAL A 2 0.99 -4.25 -14.77
C VAL A 2 0.89 -2.88 -15.43
N ARG A 3 -0.28 -2.54 -15.98
CA ARG A 3 -0.55 -1.22 -16.57
C ARG A 3 -1.06 -0.27 -15.49
N ILE A 4 -0.46 0.91 -15.40
CA ILE A 4 -0.73 1.89 -14.35
C ILE A 4 -1.14 3.22 -14.96
N ARG A 5 -2.19 3.82 -14.39
CA ARG A 5 -2.56 5.22 -14.63
C ARG A 5 -2.34 6.02 -13.36
N THR A 6 -1.54 7.07 -13.44
CA THR A 6 -1.31 7.98 -12.31
C THR A 6 -2.39 9.06 -12.28
N LYS A 7 -3.06 9.21 -11.14
CA LYS A 7 -3.97 10.32 -10.85
C LYS A 7 -3.34 11.22 -9.78
N ARG A 8 -3.31 12.53 -10.02
CA ARG A 8 -2.98 13.54 -9.01
C ARG A 8 -4.29 14.11 -8.47
N HIS A 9 -4.38 14.25 -7.14
CA HIS A 9 -5.52 14.86 -6.46
C HIS A 9 -5.19 16.30 -6.09
N ASP A 10 -6.22 17.13 -5.93
CA ASP A 10 -6.07 18.57 -5.66
C ASP A 10 -5.40 18.85 -4.29
N ASP A 11 -5.49 17.90 -3.36
CA ASP A 11 -4.85 17.95 -2.04
C ASP A 11 -3.40 17.44 -2.04
N GLY A 12 -2.78 17.30 -3.21
CA GLY A 12 -1.38 16.89 -3.39
C GLY A 12 -1.16 15.38 -3.34
N ARG A 13 -2.19 14.57 -3.06
CA ARG A 13 -2.06 13.11 -3.09
C ARG A 13 -1.82 12.59 -4.50
N ILE A 14 -1.09 11.49 -4.60
CA ILE A 14 -0.90 10.74 -5.84
C ILE A 14 -1.55 9.37 -5.69
N GLU A 15 -2.27 8.92 -6.71
CA GLU A 15 -2.89 7.60 -6.75
C GLU A 15 -2.43 6.85 -8.00
N LEU A 16 -1.76 5.72 -7.80
CA LEU A 16 -1.35 4.79 -8.85
C LEU A 16 -2.49 3.80 -9.05
N ILE A 17 -3.25 3.94 -10.14
CA ILE A 17 -4.42 3.13 -10.44
C ILE A 17 -4.02 2.00 -11.38
N ARG A 18 -4.32 0.75 -10.98
CA ARG A 18 -4.15 -0.41 -11.85
C ARG A 18 -5.21 -0.37 -12.95
N VAL A 19 -4.79 -0.52 -14.18
CA VAL A 19 -5.69 -0.70 -15.33
C VAL A 19 -5.98 -2.20 -15.43
N LEU A 20 -7.18 -2.59 -15.02
CA LEU A 20 -7.63 -3.98 -15.04
C LEU A 20 -8.06 -4.39 -16.45
N THR A 21 -7.83 -5.66 -16.75
CA THR A 21 -8.12 -6.35 -17.99
C THR A 21 -8.78 -7.70 -17.69
N ALA A 22 -9.40 -8.32 -18.68
CA ALA A 22 -10.02 -9.63 -18.51
C ALA A 22 -9.05 -10.77 -18.15
N GLU A 23 -7.74 -10.53 -18.30
CA GLU A 23 -6.67 -11.49 -18.00
C GLU A 23 -6.21 -11.43 -16.53
N ASP A 24 -6.66 -10.43 -15.76
CA ASP A 24 -6.29 -10.31 -14.36
C ASP A 24 -7.02 -11.37 -13.51
N SER A 25 -6.25 -12.28 -12.92
CA SER A 25 -6.75 -13.31 -12.02
C SER A 25 -6.58 -12.90 -10.55
N TRP A 26 -7.57 -13.24 -9.73
CA TRP A 26 -7.57 -12.95 -8.30
C TRP A 26 -7.37 -14.23 -7.47
N SER A 27 -6.59 -14.15 -6.40
CA SER A 27 -6.46 -15.24 -5.43
C SER A 27 -6.63 -14.73 -4.02
N ALA A 28 -7.50 -15.35 -3.24
CA ALA A 28 -7.64 -15.08 -1.80
C ALA A 28 -6.32 -15.34 -1.03
N GLU A 29 -5.43 -16.17 -1.57
CA GLU A 29 -4.10 -16.45 -1.02
C GLU A 29 -3.09 -15.34 -1.31
N ASP A 30 -3.38 -14.47 -2.30
CA ASP A 30 -2.60 -13.28 -2.59
C ASP A 30 -3.46 -12.01 -2.38
N PRO A 31 -3.46 -11.45 -1.17
CA PRO A 31 -4.21 -10.23 -0.87
C PRO A 31 -3.81 -9.03 -1.75
N LEU A 32 -2.61 -9.02 -2.35
CA LEU A 32 -2.21 -7.95 -3.25
C LEU A 32 -2.95 -8.01 -4.58
N ALA A 33 -3.37 -9.21 -5.01
CA ALA A 33 -4.05 -9.41 -6.27
C ALA A 33 -5.23 -8.45 -6.40
N TYR A 34 -6.00 -8.25 -5.32
CA TYR A 34 -7.20 -7.39 -5.23
C TYR A 34 -6.94 -5.88 -5.10
N GLU A 35 -5.69 -5.41 -5.20
CA GLU A 35 -5.42 -3.98 -5.15
C GLU A 35 -5.81 -3.29 -6.45
N ALA A 36 -6.79 -2.39 -6.35
CA ALA A 36 -7.20 -1.51 -7.45
C ALA A 36 -6.24 -0.33 -7.61
N SER A 37 -5.71 0.19 -6.51
CA SER A 37 -4.81 1.35 -6.53
C SER A 37 -3.97 1.47 -5.25
N ILE A 38 -2.89 2.23 -5.35
CA ILE A 38 -2.09 2.70 -4.21
C ILE A 38 -2.24 4.21 -4.12
N VAL A 39 -2.64 4.72 -2.95
CA VAL A 39 -2.71 6.15 -2.65
C VAL A 39 -1.52 6.54 -1.79
N TRP A 40 -0.73 7.50 -2.27
CA TRP A 40 0.33 8.17 -1.54
C TRP A 40 -0.20 9.47 -0.93
N LEU A 41 0.04 9.64 0.36
CA LEU A 41 -0.38 10.79 1.17
C LEU A 41 0.69 11.87 1.27
N VAL A 42 1.89 11.56 0.80
CA VAL A 42 3.08 12.41 0.81
C VAL A 42 3.86 12.18 -0.48
N ASP A 43 4.80 13.07 -0.79
CA ASP A 43 5.70 12.90 -1.94
C ASP A 43 6.73 11.81 -1.65
N ILE A 44 6.56 10.66 -2.31
CA ILE A 44 7.44 9.50 -2.16
C ILE A 44 8.83 9.69 -2.77
N GLU A 45 9.02 10.66 -3.67
CA GLU A 45 10.34 10.92 -4.26
C GLU A 45 11.33 11.48 -3.24
N SER A 46 10.83 12.05 -2.15
CA SER A 46 11.63 12.49 -1.01
C SER A 46 11.97 11.36 -0.02
N LEU A 47 11.35 10.18 -0.16
CA LEU A 47 11.47 9.10 0.82
C LEU A 47 12.52 8.06 0.37
N PRO A 48 13.52 7.77 1.21
CA PRO A 48 14.50 6.72 0.90
C PRO A 48 13.88 5.32 1.01
N PHE A 49 12.89 5.16 1.88
CA PHE A 49 12.12 3.94 2.06
C PHE A 49 10.76 4.25 2.69
N VAL A 50 9.85 3.28 2.65
CA VAL A 50 8.67 3.23 3.53
C VAL A 50 8.63 1.87 4.23
N ARG A 51 7.91 1.76 5.35
CA ARG A 51 7.59 0.44 5.92
C ARG A 51 6.28 -0.07 5.33
N GLU A 52 6.24 -1.35 5.00
CA GLU A 52 5.03 -2.04 4.52
C GLU A 52 4.40 -2.90 5.64
N SER A 53 3.07 -2.93 5.70
CA SER A 53 2.31 -3.89 6.52
C SER A 53 0.91 -4.14 5.96
N MET A 54 0.28 -5.23 6.40
CA MET A 54 -1.11 -5.56 6.10
C MET A 54 -2.00 -5.25 7.31
N ALA A 55 -3.07 -4.50 7.10
CA ALA A 55 -4.16 -4.32 8.07
C ALA A 55 -5.26 -5.34 7.76
N ARG A 56 -5.69 -6.10 8.75
CA ARG A 56 -6.82 -7.06 8.63
C ARG A 56 -8.06 -6.51 9.33
N GLY A 57 -9.25 -7.02 8.98
CA GLY A 57 -10.51 -6.62 9.62
C GLY A 57 -10.99 -5.21 9.26
N VAL A 58 -10.48 -4.60 8.20
CA VAL A 58 -10.86 -3.24 7.79
C VAL A 58 -12.27 -3.25 7.19
N LYS A 59 -13.15 -2.35 7.59
CA LYS A 59 -14.56 -2.34 7.12
C LYS A 59 -14.78 -1.71 5.74
N SER A 60 -13.83 -0.93 5.25
CA SER A 60 -13.91 -0.26 3.94
C SER A 60 -12.78 -0.69 3.02
N ARG A 61 -13.11 -0.91 1.74
CA ARG A 61 -12.16 -1.20 0.66
C ARG A 61 -11.37 0.04 0.20
N THR A 62 -11.94 1.23 0.34
CA THR A 62 -11.44 2.45 -0.32
C THR A 62 -11.12 3.61 0.62
N ALA A 63 -11.76 3.66 1.80
CA ALA A 63 -11.56 4.75 2.75
C ALA A 63 -10.12 4.81 3.25
N LYS A 64 -9.68 6.01 3.66
CA LYS A 64 -8.39 6.21 4.32
C LYS A 64 -8.31 5.31 5.55
N LEU A 65 -7.26 4.49 5.61
CA LEU A 65 -7.03 3.64 6.78
C LEU A 65 -6.74 4.50 8.01
N ARG A 66 -7.27 4.11 9.16
CA ARG A 66 -6.87 4.69 10.45
C ARG A 66 -5.93 3.70 11.11
N ALA A 67 -4.63 3.93 10.96
CA ALA A 67 -3.63 3.09 11.60
C ALA A 67 -3.12 3.80 12.86
N SER A 68 -3.80 3.57 14.00
CA SER A 68 -3.33 4.07 15.30
C SER A 68 -2.12 3.26 15.77
N GLY A 69 -1.12 3.94 16.33
CA GLY A 69 0.01 3.29 17.04
C GLY A 69 1.13 2.71 16.17
N VAL A 70 1.05 2.79 14.83
CA VAL A 70 2.10 2.27 13.93
C VAL A 70 3.11 3.34 13.48
N GLY A 71 2.73 4.61 13.55
CA GLY A 71 3.49 5.76 13.04
C GLY A 71 2.65 6.63 12.12
N GLN A 72 3.30 7.53 11.37
CA GLN A 72 2.65 8.34 10.35
C GLN A 72 2.35 7.49 9.13
N MET A 73 1.06 7.38 8.77
CA MET A 73 0.67 6.71 7.54
C MET A 73 0.99 7.59 6.33
N VAL A 74 1.75 7.04 5.39
CA VAL A 74 2.22 7.74 4.18
C VAL A 74 1.57 7.21 2.91
N GLY A 75 0.92 6.04 2.96
CA GLY A 75 0.13 5.55 1.85
C GLY A 75 -0.69 4.31 2.19
N TYR A 76 -1.60 3.93 1.31
CA TYR A 76 -2.43 2.74 1.48
C TYR A 76 -3.00 2.22 0.16
N ALA A 77 -3.34 0.92 0.14
CA ALA A 77 -4.04 0.32 -0.98
C ALA A 77 -5.55 0.52 -0.89
N LYS A 78 -6.19 0.80 -2.03
CA LYS A 78 -7.63 0.56 -2.22
C LYS A 78 -7.82 -0.77 -2.93
N LEU A 79 -8.88 -1.47 -2.57
CA LEU A 79 -9.21 -2.75 -3.18
C LEU A 79 -10.23 -2.60 -4.30
N THR A 80 -10.26 -3.59 -5.19
CA THR A 80 -11.35 -3.82 -6.14
C THR A 80 -12.65 -4.15 -5.43
N ASP A 81 -13.77 -3.97 -6.12
CA ASP A 81 -15.12 -4.23 -5.59
C ASP A 81 -15.38 -5.71 -5.26
N ASP A 82 -14.76 -6.61 -6.01
CA ASP A 82 -14.79 -8.07 -5.84
C ASP A 82 -13.83 -8.60 -4.76
N ALA A 83 -13.07 -7.73 -4.09
CA ALA A 83 -12.14 -8.15 -3.04
C ALA A 83 -12.88 -8.87 -1.90
N PRO A 84 -12.44 -10.09 -1.51
CA PRO A 84 -13.15 -10.92 -0.55
C PRO A 84 -13.01 -10.38 0.87
N VAL A 85 -13.99 -10.70 1.70
CA VAL A 85 -13.92 -10.50 3.14
C VAL A 85 -13.08 -11.64 3.74
N ASP A 86 -12.13 -11.32 4.60
CA ASP A 86 -11.37 -12.30 5.38
C ASP A 86 -12.33 -13.00 6.37
N PRO A 87 -12.48 -14.33 6.29
CA PRO A 87 -13.45 -15.08 7.10
C PRO A 87 -13.14 -15.07 8.59
N GLN A 88 -11.88 -14.84 8.98
CA GLN A 88 -11.47 -14.80 10.39
C GLN A 88 -11.73 -13.43 11.03
N THR A 89 -11.55 -12.36 10.26
CA THR A 89 -11.66 -10.98 10.79
C THR A 89 -12.97 -10.28 10.43
N HIS A 90 -13.79 -10.89 9.57
CA HIS A 90 -15.02 -10.31 9.03
C HIS A 90 -14.80 -8.88 8.49
N GLY A 91 -13.68 -8.67 7.80
CA GLY A 91 -13.32 -7.42 7.13
C GLY A 91 -12.29 -7.65 6.03
N PHE A 92 -11.85 -6.58 5.40
CA PHE A 92 -10.87 -6.63 4.32
C PHE A 92 -9.44 -6.63 4.83
N THR A 93 -8.56 -7.30 4.09
CA THR A 93 -7.11 -7.23 4.28
C THR A 93 -6.53 -6.19 3.31
N ARG A 94 -5.87 -5.15 3.82
CA ARG A 94 -5.38 -4.01 3.03
C ARG A 94 -3.93 -3.69 3.35
N ARG A 95 -3.12 -3.52 2.31
CA ARG A 95 -1.75 -3.05 2.45
C ARG A 95 -1.71 -1.56 2.82
N PHE A 96 -0.80 -1.19 3.71
CA PHE A 96 -0.54 0.19 4.06
C PHE A 96 0.95 0.47 4.29
N PHE A 97 1.30 1.74 4.17
CA PHE A 97 2.67 2.23 4.25
C PHE A 97 2.77 3.30 5.32
N TYR A 98 3.84 3.24 6.10
CA TYR A 98 4.03 4.14 7.22
C TYR A 98 5.51 4.41 7.49
N LEU A 99 5.76 5.48 8.25
CA LEU A 99 7.05 5.83 8.83
C LEU A 99 6.87 5.99 10.34
N LYS A 100 7.83 5.47 11.10
CA LYS A 100 7.98 5.79 12.53
C LYS A 100 8.81 7.05 12.68
N GLU A 101 8.69 7.72 13.81
CA GLU A 101 9.45 8.94 14.11
C GLU A 101 10.97 8.75 13.92
N LYS A 102 11.53 7.66 14.45
CA LYS A 102 12.94 7.28 14.26
C LYS A 102 13.35 6.97 12.81
N ASP A 103 12.40 6.72 11.91
CA ASP A 103 12.72 6.49 10.49
C ASP A 103 13.05 7.83 9.81
N LEU A 104 12.59 8.96 10.37
CA LEU A 104 12.83 10.31 9.85
C LEU A 104 14.23 10.83 10.20
N SER A 105 14.91 10.27 11.23
CA SER A 105 16.29 10.64 11.56
C SER A 105 17.33 9.99 10.64
N GLY A 106 16.93 9.00 9.82
CA GLY A 106 17.79 8.42 8.77
C GLY A 106 18.90 7.47 9.26
N GLU A 107 18.91 7.11 10.54
CA GLU A 107 20.04 6.37 11.15
C GLU A 107 20.23 4.94 10.64
N ARG A 108 19.18 4.25 10.21
CA ARG A 108 19.26 2.86 9.73
C ARG A 108 18.05 2.43 8.90
N ILE A 109 18.28 1.62 7.86
CA ILE A 109 17.20 0.95 7.12
C ILE A 109 16.50 -0.06 8.05
N PRO A 110 15.19 0.11 8.30
CA PRO A 110 14.51 -0.75 9.24
C PRO A 110 14.03 -2.08 8.63
N LYS A 111 13.64 -3.02 9.51
CA LYS A 111 12.86 -4.19 9.09
C LYS A 111 11.58 -3.73 8.36
N ARG A 112 11.24 -4.44 7.29
CA ARG A 112 10.11 -4.15 6.37
C ARG A 112 10.25 -2.86 5.56
N ALA A 113 11.46 -2.31 5.47
CA ALA A 113 11.74 -1.23 4.53
C ALA A 113 11.58 -1.73 3.09
N VAL A 114 10.86 -0.95 2.30
CA VAL A 114 10.65 -1.17 0.87
C VAL A 114 10.92 0.13 0.13
N ASP A 115 11.45 0.04 -1.09
CA ASP A 115 11.59 1.21 -1.96
C ASP A 115 10.19 1.65 -2.41
N PRO A 116 9.72 2.86 -2.06
CA PRO A 116 8.39 3.32 -2.42
C PRO A 116 8.17 3.39 -3.94
N ARG A 117 9.23 3.62 -4.72
CA ARG A 117 9.16 3.73 -6.20
C ARG A 117 8.93 2.38 -6.89
N SER A 118 9.19 1.29 -6.17
CA SER A 118 8.97 -0.08 -6.67
C SER A 118 7.54 -0.59 -6.42
N ILE A 119 6.74 0.14 -5.64
CA ILE A 119 5.43 -0.30 -5.19
C ILE A 119 4.38 0.05 -6.23
N LEU A 120 3.74 -0.97 -6.77
CA LEU A 120 2.58 -0.87 -7.64
C LEU A 120 1.43 -1.71 -7.06
N PRO A 121 0.15 -1.38 -7.37
CA PRO A 121 -0.97 -2.23 -6.99
C PRO A 121 -0.79 -3.65 -7.56
N GLY A 122 -0.96 -4.66 -6.72
CA GLY A 122 -0.76 -6.07 -7.11
C GLY A 122 0.69 -6.51 -7.25
N VAL A 123 1.65 -5.64 -6.91
CA VAL A 123 3.09 -5.94 -7.01
C VAL A 123 3.74 -5.80 -5.64
N PRO A 124 4.49 -6.82 -5.17
CA PRO A 124 5.31 -6.69 -3.98
C PRO A 124 6.36 -5.59 -4.13
N GLY A 125 6.53 -4.75 -3.11
CA GLY A 125 7.61 -3.76 -3.10
C GLY A 125 8.99 -4.42 -2.99
N ARG A 126 10.00 -3.83 -3.62
CA ARG A 126 11.40 -4.24 -3.49
C ARG A 126 11.86 -3.98 -2.06
N LYS A 127 12.12 -5.05 -1.31
CA LYS A 127 12.66 -4.97 0.05
C LYS A 127 14.07 -4.38 0.03
N LEU A 128 14.30 -3.42 0.92
CA LEU A 128 15.62 -2.88 1.20
C LEU A 128 16.23 -3.68 2.35
N ARG A 129 17.50 -4.04 2.21
CA ARG A 129 18.23 -4.75 3.27
C ARG A 129 18.92 -3.71 4.15
N PRO A 130 18.88 -3.85 5.48
CA PRO A 130 19.81 -3.13 6.32
C PRO A 130 21.23 -3.54 5.94
N GLU A 131 22.09 -2.56 5.69
CA GLU A 131 23.54 -2.76 5.76
C GLU A 131 23.94 -3.20 7.18
#